data_AF-A0AAU7NPH2-F1
#
_entry.id   AF-A0AAU7NPH2-F1
#
_cell.length_a   1.000
_cell.length_b   1.000
_cell.length_c   1.000
_cell.angle_alpha   90.00
_cell.angle_beta   90.00
_cell.angle_gamma   90.00
#
_symmetry.space_group_name_H-M   'P 1'
#
loop_
_entity.id
_entity.type
_entity.pdbx_description
1 polymer ?
#
loop_
_entity_poly.entity_id
_entity_poly.type
_entity_poly.pdbx_seq_one_letter_code
_entity_poly.pdbx_strand_id
1 'polypeptide(L)'
;MTRIASNAKNFLCATFIDQSLYFDELNDKADFPEIFPCSLISCALLEKALKNHHDFEKKPMVYTTHQLSIDRMLLSQLKSNDALHILARELSDQPDSYECYGLIHDNQVLYRGIISLTSLQNILP
;
A
#
# COMPACT_ATOMS: atom_id res chain seq x y z
N MET A 1 -8.18 5.12 -9.77
CA MET A 1 -9.04 4.44 -8.78
C MET A 1 -8.64 2.98 -8.79
N THR A 2 -8.15 2.47 -7.67
CA THR A 2 -7.59 1.10 -7.59
C THR A 2 -8.61 0.20 -6.92
N ARG A 3 -9.05 -0.87 -7.59
CA ARG A 3 -10.00 -1.84 -7.03
C ARG A 3 -9.27 -2.75 -6.05
N ILE A 4 -9.64 -2.69 -4.77
CA ILE A 4 -8.89 -3.33 -3.69
C ILE A 4 -8.89 -4.87 -3.77
N ALA A 5 -10.01 -5.50 -4.12
CA ALA A 5 -10.11 -6.97 -4.22
C ALA A 5 -9.30 -7.60 -5.36
N SER A 6 -9.30 -6.98 -6.55
CA SER A 6 -8.51 -7.52 -7.66
C SER A 6 -7.03 -7.53 -7.32
N ASN A 7 -6.54 -6.47 -6.68
CA ASN A 7 -5.16 -6.39 -6.24
C ASN A 7 -4.87 -7.36 -5.09
N ALA A 8 -5.83 -7.61 -4.21
CA ALA A 8 -5.70 -8.58 -3.11
C ALA A 8 -5.58 -10.01 -3.63
N LYS A 9 -6.41 -10.37 -4.60
CA LYS A 9 -6.34 -11.67 -5.28
C LYS A 9 -4.98 -11.87 -5.97
N ASN A 10 -4.46 -10.85 -6.65
CA ASN A 10 -3.12 -10.88 -7.25
C ASN A 10 -2.02 -11.04 -6.19
N PHE A 11 -2.12 -10.31 -5.07
CA PHE A 11 -1.20 -10.42 -3.95
C PHE A 11 -1.18 -11.85 -3.38
N LEU A 12 -2.34 -12.46 -3.15
CA LEU A 12 -2.45 -13.84 -2.68
C LEU A 12 -1.89 -14.86 -3.68
N CYS A 13 -2.17 -14.67 -4.97
CA CYS A 13 -1.61 -15.50 -6.03
C CYS A 13 -0.07 -15.50 -6.03
N ALA A 14 0.55 -14.34 -5.83
CA ALA A 14 2.00 -14.21 -5.75
C ALA A 14 2.59 -14.95 -4.54
N THR A 15 1.78 -15.21 -3.51
CA THR A 15 2.17 -15.99 -2.32
C THR A 15 1.87 -17.49 -2.42
N PHE A 16 1.37 -17.97 -3.57
CA PHE A 16 0.92 -19.36 -3.79
C PHE A 16 -0.18 -19.82 -2.82
N ILE A 17 -0.92 -18.88 -2.23
CA ILE A 17 -2.07 -19.16 -1.36
C ILE A 17 -3.32 -19.28 -2.22
N ASP A 18 -4.19 -20.24 -1.88
CA ASP A 18 -5.51 -20.36 -2.49
C ASP A 18 -6.37 -19.13 -2.15
N GLN A 19 -6.81 -18.40 -3.18
CA GLN A 19 -7.63 -17.21 -3.04
C GLN A 19 -8.99 -17.50 -2.38
N SER A 20 -9.53 -18.72 -2.53
CA SER A 20 -10.83 -19.11 -1.97
C SER A 20 -10.86 -19.05 -0.43
N LEU A 21 -9.68 -19.14 0.20
CA LEU A 21 -9.52 -18.99 1.65
C LEU A 21 -9.83 -17.57 2.14
N TYR A 22 -9.72 -16.57 1.25
CA TYR A 22 -9.91 -15.15 1.56
C TYR A 22 -11.13 -14.56 0.86
N PHE A 23 -11.41 -14.99 -0.38
CA PHE A 23 -12.48 -14.44 -1.20
C PHE A 23 -13.43 -15.54 -1.67
N ASP A 24 -14.71 -15.39 -1.34
CA ASP A 24 -15.79 -16.23 -1.84
C ASP A 24 -16.97 -15.35 -2.25
N GLU A 25 -17.15 -15.17 -3.55
CA GLU A 25 -18.18 -14.30 -4.12
C GLU A 25 -19.60 -14.88 -3.95
N LEU A 26 -19.73 -16.20 -3.81
CA LEU A 26 -21.04 -16.84 -3.61
C LEU A 26 -21.55 -16.63 -2.18
N ASN A 27 -20.64 -16.51 -1.22
CA ASN A 27 -20.95 -16.31 0.19
C ASN A 27 -20.68 -14.87 0.69
N ASP A 28 -20.47 -13.92 -0.22
CA ASP A 28 -20.13 -12.51 0.07
C ASP A 28 -18.95 -12.35 1.06
N LYS A 29 -17.96 -13.24 0.96
CA LYS A 29 -16.77 -13.24 1.81
C LYS A 29 -15.64 -12.47 1.13
N ALA A 30 -15.09 -11.48 1.84
CA ALA A 30 -13.94 -10.70 1.40
C ALA A 30 -13.01 -10.39 2.58
N ASP A 31 -12.19 -11.38 2.94
CA ASP A 31 -11.20 -11.22 4.00
C ASP A 31 -9.89 -10.71 3.40
N PHE A 32 -9.53 -9.47 3.69
CA PHE A 32 -8.27 -8.90 3.22
C PHE A 32 -7.14 -9.22 4.21
N PRO A 33 -5.97 -9.71 3.74
CA PRO A 33 -4.79 -9.83 4.60
C PRO A 33 -4.43 -8.48 5.24
N GLU A 34 -4.10 -8.46 6.53
CA GLU A 34 -3.87 -7.19 7.25
C GLU A 34 -2.81 -6.30 6.60
N ILE A 35 -1.75 -6.89 6.06
CA ILE A 35 -0.66 -6.13 5.44
C ILE A 35 -1.01 -5.65 4.02
N PHE A 36 -2.02 -6.25 3.39
CA PHE A 36 -2.30 -6.02 1.97
C PHE A 36 -2.67 -4.55 1.66
N PRO A 37 -3.59 -3.87 2.37
CA PRO A 37 -3.90 -2.47 2.08
C PRO A 37 -2.68 -1.55 2.18
N CYS A 38 -1.80 -1.80 3.16
CA CYS A 38 -0.56 -1.06 3.35
C CYS A 38 0.47 -1.34 2.23
N SER A 39 0.47 -2.54 1.65
CA SER A 39 1.40 -2.89 0.55
C SER A 39 1.21 -1.98 -0.69
N LEU A 40 0.00 -1.45 -0.89
CA LEU A 40 -0.33 -0.54 -1.98
C LEU A 40 0.32 0.85 -1.83
N ILE A 41 0.90 1.18 -0.67
CA ILE A 41 1.75 2.37 -0.51
C ILE A 41 2.90 2.34 -1.52
N SER A 42 3.47 1.16 -1.78
CA SER A 42 4.56 1.01 -2.75
C SER A 42 4.15 1.44 -4.17
N CYS A 43 2.92 1.08 -4.59
CA CYS A 43 2.36 1.52 -5.87
C CYS A 43 2.14 3.03 -5.89
N ALA A 44 1.59 3.60 -4.82
CA ALA A 44 1.35 5.05 -4.74
C ALA A 44 2.64 5.87 -4.80
N LEU A 45 3.70 5.42 -4.10
CA LEU A 45 5.01 6.06 -4.14
C LEU A 45 5.68 5.91 -5.52
N LEU A 46 5.54 4.75 -6.16
CA LEU A 46 6.01 4.54 -7.52
C LEU A 46 5.31 5.47 -8.52
N GLU A 47 3.98 5.58 -8.45
CA GLU A 47 3.19 6.50 -9.27
C GLU A 47 3.59 7.96 -9.04
N LYS A 48 3.84 8.36 -7.80
CA LYS A 48 4.34 9.71 -7.46
C LYS A 48 5.71 9.96 -8.08
N ALA A 49 6.64 9.02 -7.96
CA ALA A 49 7.99 9.15 -8.52
C ALA A 49 7.98 9.18 -10.06
N LEU A 50 7.11 8.39 -10.71
CA LEU A 50 6.88 8.45 -12.15
C LEU A 50 6.35 9.82 -12.60
N LYS A 51 5.38 10.38 -11.88
CA LYS A 51 4.86 11.75 -12.12
C LYS A 51 5.93 12.82 -11.96
N ASN A 52 6.89 12.59 -11.07
CA ASN A 52 8.03 13.48 -10.82
C ASN A 52 9.21 13.21 -11.77
N HIS A 53 9.07 12.33 -12.77
CA HIS A 53 10.11 11.96 -13.73
C HIS A 53 11.40 11.42 -13.08
N HIS A 54 11.26 10.66 -12.00
CA HIS A 54 12.40 10.01 -11.35
C HIS A 54 13.05 8.97 -12.27
N ASP A 55 14.37 9.03 -12.43
CA ASP A 55 15.17 8.07 -13.20
C ASP A 55 15.55 6.89 -12.30
N PHE A 56 14.73 5.83 -12.29
CA PHE A 56 14.94 4.65 -11.45
C PHE A 56 16.20 3.85 -11.81
N GLU A 57 16.65 3.90 -13.06
CA GLU A 57 17.84 3.18 -13.51
C GLU A 57 19.11 3.86 -12.99
N LYS A 58 19.19 5.20 -13.08
CA LYS A 58 20.37 5.95 -12.63
C LYS A 58 20.34 6.29 -11.14
N LYS A 59 19.15 6.44 -10.55
CA LYS A 59 18.96 6.81 -9.14
C LYS A 59 18.04 5.81 -8.43
N PRO A 60 18.42 4.53 -8.34
CA PRO A 60 17.60 3.54 -7.66
C PRO A 60 17.42 3.92 -6.19
N MET A 61 16.16 3.83 -5.72
CA MET A 61 15.77 4.05 -4.34
C MET A 61 15.38 2.72 -3.71
N VAL A 62 15.72 2.55 -2.43
CA VAL A 62 15.41 1.36 -1.63
C VAL A 62 14.67 1.75 -0.36
N TYR A 63 13.74 0.91 0.08
CA TYR A 63 13.05 1.12 1.34
C TYR A 63 13.97 0.82 2.53
N THR A 64 13.99 1.69 3.53
CA THR A 64 14.79 1.52 4.74
C THR A 64 13.91 1.24 5.96
N THR A 65 12.76 1.91 6.07
CA THR A 65 11.85 1.74 7.20
C THR A 65 10.39 1.74 6.76
N HIS A 66 9.59 0.93 7.45
CA HIS A 66 8.14 0.90 7.33
C HIS A 66 7.56 0.96 8.73
N GLN A 67 6.88 2.05 9.07
CA GLN A 67 6.08 2.15 10.29
C GLN A 67 4.63 2.17 9.86
N LEU A 68 3.85 1.15 10.25
CA LEU A 68 2.50 0.94 9.76
C LEU A 68 1.53 0.77 10.93
N SER A 69 0.33 1.30 10.78
CA SER A 69 -0.80 1.08 11.68
C SER A 69 -2.06 0.90 10.86
N ILE A 70 -2.88 -0.08 11.22
CA ILE A 70 -4.12 -0.43 10.51
C ILE A 70 -5.28 -0.58 11.49
N ASP A 71 -6.45 -0.08 11.11
CA ASP A 71 -7.71 -0.30 11.81
C ASP A 71 -8.32 -1.64 11.36
N ARG A 72 -8.24 -2.64 12.24
CA ARG A 72 -8.78 -3.99 11.99
C ARG A 72 -10.30 -4.02 11.91
N MET A 73 -10.99 -3.11 12.59
CA MET A 73 -12.45 -3.05 12.55
C MET A 73 -12.90 -2.55 11.18
N LEU A 74 -12.26 -1.50 10.65
CA LEU A 74 -12.52 -1.02 9.29
C LEU A 74 -12.10 -2.03 8.23
N LEU A 75 -10.96 -2.72 8.42
CA LEU A 75 -10.51 -3.77 7.52
C LEU A 75 -11.54 -4.89 7.38
N SER A 76 -12.15 -5.33 8.49
CA SER A 76 -13.15 -6.40 8.49
C SER A 76 -14.47 -6.02 7.80
N GLN A 77 -14.70 -4.74 7.56
CA GLN A 77 -15.90 -4.21 6.92
C GLN A 77 -15.70 -3.91 5.42
N LEU A 78 -14.47 -4.05 4.91
CA LEU A 78 -14.16 -3.80 3.52
C LEU A 78 -14.87 -4.78 2.59
N LYS A 79 -15.44 -4.27 1.52
CA LYS A 79 -16.08 -5.06 0.47
C LYS A 79 -15.24 -5.09 -0.79
N SER A 80 -15.50 -6.09 -1.63
CA SER A 80 -14.72 -6.31 -2.85
C SER A 80 -14.69 -5.12 -3.82
N ASN A 81 -15.75 -4.31 -3.83
CA ASN A 81 -15.87 -3.16 -4.71
C ASN A 81 -15.45 -1.83 -4.07
N ASP A 82 -14.94 -1.86 -2.83
CA ASP A 82 -14.53 -0.64 -2.16
C ASP A 82 -13.32 -0.01 -2.83
N ALA A 83 -13.33 1.32 -2.85
CA ALA A 83 -12.22 2.12 -3.31
C ALA A 83 -11.27 2.40 -2.14
N LEU A 84 -9.98 2.20 -2.37
CA LEU A 84 -8.93 2.68 -1.47
C LEU A 84 -8.29 3.92 -2.09
N HIS A 85 -8.38 5.04 -1.38
CA HIS A 85 -7.71 6.27 -1.73
C HIS A 85 -6.41 6.37 -0.92
N ILE A 86 -5.28 6.52 -1.61
CA ILE A 86 -3.98 6.59 -0.95
C ILE A 86 -3.47 8.03 -1.04
N LEU A 87 -3.23 8.65 0.10
CA LEU A 87 -2.56 9.93 0.21
C LEU A 87 -1.12 9.68 0.63
N ALA A 88 -0.17 10.31 -0.06
CA ALA A 88 1.24 10.24 0.26
C ALA A 88 1.84 11.64 0.23
N ARG A 89 2.44 12.06 1.33
CA ARG A 89 3.07 13.37 1.49
C ARG A 89 4.49 13.17 2.01
N GLU A 90 5.45 13.84 1.39
CA GLU A 90 6.82 13.87 1.88
C GLU A 90 6.92 14.71 3.16
N LEU A 91 7.65 14.21 4.16
CA LEU A 91 7.90 14.88 5.42
C LEU A 91 8.92 16.01 5.22
N SER A 92 8.61 17.21 5.69
CA SER A 92 9.43 18.39 5.45
C SER A 92 10.77 18.37 6.18
N ASP A 93 10.86 17.65 7.29
CA ASP A 93 12.02 17.50 8.15
C ASP A 93 12.86 16.25 7.85
N GLN A 94 12.34 15.34 7.02
CA GLN A 94 12.96 14.05 6.70
C GLN A 94 12.82 13.79 5.19
N PRO A 95 13.84 14.18 4.38
CA PRO A 95 13.86 13.90 2.95
C PRO A 95 13.71 12.41 2.68
N ASP A 96 13.03 12.05 1.60
CA ASP A 96 12.74 10.66 1.22
C ASP A 96 11.92 9.86 2.26
N SER A 97 11.33 10.52 3.25
CA SER A 97 10.35 9.95 4.17
C SER A 97 8.95 10.46 3.85
N TYR A 98 8.00 9.54 3.81
CA TYR A 98 6.64 9.79 3.36
C TYR A 98 5.65 9.40 4.43
N GLU A 99 4.79 10.33 4.79
CA GLU A 99 3.58 10.07 5.55
C GLU A 99 2.46 9.66 4.60
N CYS A 100 1.88 8.50 4.85
CA CYS A 100 0.90 7.84 4.00
C CYS A 100 -0.39 7.54 4.75
N TYR A 101 -1.53 7.72 4.08
CA TYR A 101 -2.85 7.40 4.59
C TYR A 101 -3.64 6.58 3.57
N GLY A 102 -4.25 5.50 4.03
CA GLY A 102 -5.27 4.77 3.27
C GLY A 102 -6.65 5.18 3.75
N LEU A 103 -7.41 5.81 2.87
CA LEU A 103 -8.78 6.26 3.13
C LEU A 103 -9.79 5.37 2.39
N ILE A 104 -10.86 5.03 3.09
CA ILE A 104 -12.01 4.31 2.54
C ILE A 104 -13.22 5.25 2.54
N HIS A 105 -14.44 4.71 2.36
CA HIS A 105 -15.68 5.48 2.39
C HIS A 105 -15.76 6.45 3.58
N ASP A 106 -16.37 7.61 3.36
CA ASP A 106 -16.52 8.70 4.34
C ASP A 106 -15.19 9.23 4.93
N ASN A 107 -14.09 9.12 4.18
CA ASN A 107 -12.74 9.53 4.58
C ASN A 107 -12.24 8.84 5.86
N GLN A 108 -12.78 7.67 6.19
CA GLN A 108 -12.29 6.89 7.32
C GLN A 108 -10.86 6.40 7.03
N VAL A 109 -9.97 6.56 8.01
CA VAL A 109 -8.57 6.17 7.88
C VAL A 109 -8.43 4.69 8.18
N LEU A 110 -8.34 3.87 7.14
CA LEU A 110 -8.07 2.44 7.25
C LEU A 110 -6.67 2.17 7.78
N TYR A 111 -5.67 2.89 7.24
CA TYR A 111 -4.29 2.76 7.69
C TYR A 111 -3.54 4.09 7.68
N ARG A 112 -2.47 4.13 8.47
CA ARG A 112 -1.45 5.17 8.47
C ARG A 112 -0.08 4.54 8.32
N GLY A 113 0.84 5.23 7.69
CA GLY A 113 2.22 4.78 7.64
C GLY A 113 3.24 5.88 7.47
N ILE A 114 4.46 5.62 7.94
CA ILE A 114 5.64 6.39 7.60
C ILE A 114 6.60 5.45 6.88
N ILE A 115 6.91 5.78 5.63
CA ILE A 115 7.80 5.01 4.78
C ILE A 115 9.03 5.84 4.49
N SER A 116 10.22 5.32 4.79
CA SER A 116 11.47 5.99 4.41
C SER A 116 12.18 5.22 3.33
N LEU A 117 12.73 5.97 2.38
CA LEU A 117 13.59 5.46 1.32
C LEU A 117 14.98 6.07 1.45
N THR A 118 15.92 5.48 0.74
CA THR A 118 17.25 6.06 0.51
C THR A 118 17.74 5.67 -0.87
N SER A 119 18.66 6.45 -1.43
CA SER A 119 19.42 6.02 -2.60
C SER A 119 20.18 4.73 -2.30
N LEU A 120 20.20 3.80 -3.26
CA LEU A 120 21.00 2.57 -3.17
C LEU A 120 22.48 2.88 -2.87
N GLN A 121 23.02 3.99 -3.41
CA GLN A 121 24.40 4.41 -3.18
C GLN A 121 24.72 4.65 -1.70
N ASN A 122 23.72 5.02 -0.88
CA ASN A 122 23.91 5.29 0.54
C ASN A 122 23.94 4.01 1.40
N ILE A 123 23.56 2.86 0.85
CA ILE A 123 23.53 1.57 1.57
C ILE A 123 24.54 0.56 1.04
N LEU A 124 25.18 0.85 -0.10
CA LEU A 124 26.28 0.05 -0.62
C LEU A 124 27.59 0.45 0.09
N PRO A 125 28.46 -0.53 0.40
CA PRO A 125 29.76 -0.30 1.04
C PRO A 125 30.78 0.39 0.14
#